data_AF-A0A8T0EZN1-F1
#
_entry.id   AF-A0A8T0EZN1-F1
#
_cell.length_a   1.000
_cell.length_b   1.000
_cell.length_c   1.000
_cell.angle_alpha   90.00
_cell.angle_beta   90.00
_cell.angle_gamma   90.00
#
_symmetry.space_group_name_H-M   'P 1'
#
loop_
_entity.id
_entity.type
_entity.pdbx_description
1 polymer ?
#
loop_
_entity_poly.entity_id
_entity_poly.type
_entity_poly.pdbx_seq_one_letter_code
_entity_poly.pdbx_strand_id
1 'polypeptide(L)'
;MAYILKGSQECVKSELELFHLPPTQTAVENGQWVELHPSSNVFDGEPVAFHISGSGEEYLDLSQTQLYVKANILKADGSPILKETDSNVSSTSASTILAASTSTKTNFGPVNLFLHSLFSQVDVALNDRLVSNSSNTYTYQSYIETLLNFG
;
A
#
# COMPACT_ATOMS: atom_id res chain seq x y z
N MET A 1 35.35 -6.93 -14.13
CA MET A 1 35.12 -8.38 -14.28
C MET A 1 33.86 -8.73 -13.51
N ALA A 2 32.84 -9.28 -14.17
CA ALA A 2 31.62 -9.73 -13.51
C ALA A 2 31.89 -11.08 -12.83
N TYR A 3 31.43 -11.24 -11.58
CA TYR A 3 31.51 -12.51 -10.87
C TYR A 3 30.45 -13.45 -11.45
N ILE A 4 30.89 -14.48 -12.17
CA ILE A 4 30.02 -15.52 -12.73
C ILE A 4 29.95 -16.67 -11.73
N LEU A 5 28.73 -17.01 -11.31
CA LEU A 5 28.49 -18.14 -10.42
C LEU A 5 28.79 -19.46 -11.14
N LYS A 6 29.61 -20.31 -10.53
CA LYS A 6 30.03 -21.59 -11.14
C LYS A 6 28.82 -22.51 -11.29
N GLY A 7 28.36 -22.69 -12.54
CA GLY A 7 27.17 -23.49 -12.88
C GLY A 7 25.96 -22.68 -13.35
N SER A 8 26.01 -21.34 -13.35
CA SER A 8 24.95 -20.54 -13.97
C SER A 8 24.98 -20.69 -15.49
N GLN A 9 23.82 -20.93 -16.10
CA GLN A 9 23.69 -20.93 -17.55
C GLN A 9 23.89 -19.52 -18.13
N GLU A 10 24.33 -19.46 -19.38
CA GLU A 10 24.34 -18.22 -20.15
C GLU A 10 22.91 -17.73 -20.36
N CYS A 11 22.64 -16.49 -19.96
CA CYS A 11 21.33 -15.86 -20.09
C CYS A 11 21.43 -14.75 -21.13
N VAL A 12 20.64 -14.86 -22.19
CA VAL A 12 20.39 -13.78 -23.15
C VAL A 12 19.15 -13.03 -22.68
N LYS A 13 19.10 -11.70 -22.86
CA LYS A 13 17.87 -10.95 -22.58
C LYS A 13 16.73 -11.53 -23.41
N SER A 14 15.64 -11.91 -22.75
CA SER A 14 14.46 -12.47 -23.40
C SER A 14 13.90 -11.56 -24.50
N GLU A 15 14.07 -10.23 -24.35
CA GLU A 15 13.68 -9.21 -25.34
C GLU A 15 14.43 -9.33 -26.69
N LEU A 16 15.66 -9.89 -26.66
CA LEU A 16 16.50 -10.07 -27.85
C LEU A 16 16.31 -11.46 -28.48
N GLU A 17 15.60 -12.36 -27.80
CA GLU A 17 15.42 -13.76 -28.22
C GLU A 17 14.11 -13.93 -29.00
N LEU A 18 13.96 -13.19 -30.10
CA LEU A 18 12.71 -13.07 -30.88
C LEU A 18 12.20 -14.38 -31.52
N PHE A 19 13.04 -15.41 -31.62
CA PHE A 19 12.75 -16.61 -32.42
C PHE A 19 12.69 -17.90 -31.59
N HIS A 20 12.95 -17.85 -30.29
CA HIS A 20 12.76 -19.01 -29.43
C HIS A 20 11.35 -19.01 -28.85
N LEU A 21 10.76 -20.20 -28.81
CA LEU A 21 9.55 -20.41 -28.04
C LEU A 21 9.94 -20.31 -26.55
N PRO A 22 9.37 -19.36 -25.78
CA PRO A 22 9.72 -19.23 -24.38
C PRO A 22 9.31 -20.51 -23.63
N PRO A 23 10.10 -20.94 -22.62
CA PRO A 23 9.73 -22.06 -21.79
C PRO A 23 8.41 -21.77 -21.06
N THR A 24 7.54 -22.78 -20.96
CA THR A 24 6.30 -22.66 -20.21
C THR A 24 6.57 -22.94 -18.74
N GLN A 25 6.20 -22.01 -17.86
CA GLN A 25 6.27 -22.22 -16.42
C GLN A 25 5.22 -23.26 -16.01
N THR A 26 5.67 -24.45 -15.58
CA THR A 26 4.81 -25.54 -15.09
C THR A 26 4.91 -25.75 -13.58
N ALA A 27 5.85 -25.08 -12.90
CA ALA A 27 6.10 -25.31 -11.48
C ALA A 27 5.10 -24.60 -10.57
N VAL A 28 4.50 -23.48 -11.01
CA VAL A 28 3.48 -22.76 -10.25
C VAL A 28 2.11 -23.21 -10.77
N GLU A 29 1.41 -24.01 -9.96
CA GLU A 29 0.11 -24.58 -10.34
C GLU A 29 -1.06 -23.63 -10.06
N ASN A 30 -1.01 -22.93 -8.92
CA ASN A 30 -2.06 -22.04 -8.48
C ASN A 30 -1.51 -20.94 -7.55
N GLY A 31 -2.24 -19.83 -7.43
CA GLY A 31 -1.97 -18.74 -6.49
C GLY A 31 -3.24 -18.37 -5.73
N GLN A 32 -3.11 -18.06 -4.45
CA GLN A 32 -4.23 -17.63 -3.62
C GLN A 32 -3.84 -16.45 -2.73
N TRP A 33 -4.83 -15.62 -2.41
CA TRP A 33 -4.69 -14.54 -1.44
C TRP A 33 -5.04 -15.04 -0.05
N VAL A 34 -4.14 -14.86 0.90
CA VAL A 34 -4.35 -15.22 2.29
C VAL A 34 -4.40 -13.93 3.12
N GLU A 35 -5.51 -13.73 3.82
CA GLU A 35 -5.67 -12.59 4.74
C GLU A 35 -5.02 -12.92 6.09
N LEU A 36 -4.11 -12.06 6.52
CA LEU A 36 -3.42 -12.17 7.81
C LEU A 36 -3.77 -10.96 8.67
N HIS A 37 -4.21 -11.25 9.89
CA HIS A 37 -4.50 -10.21 10.88
C HIS A 37 -3.26 -9.85 11.68
N PRO A 38 -3.15 -8.60 12.16
CA PRO A 38 -2.06 -8.19 13.03
C PRO A 38 -2.11 -8.97 14.35
N SER A 39 -0.93 -9.30 14.89
CA SER A 39 -0.80 -9.94 16.20
C SER A 39 -0.92 -8.95 17.36
N SER A 40 -0.68 -7.67 17.10
CA SER A 40 -0.77 -6.56 18.06
C SER A 40 -2.01 -5.70 17.84
N ASN A 41 -2.41 -4.98 18.89
CA ASN A 41 -3.49 -4.00 18.83
C ASN A 41 -3.02 -2.71 18.13
N VAL A 42 -3.91 -2.04 17.40
CA VAL A 42 -3.56 -0.88 16.55
C VAL A 42 -3.76 0.47 17.26
N PHE A 43 -4.41 0.49 18.42
CA PHE A 43 -4.86 1.74 19.06
C PHE A 43 -3.87 2.36 20.06
N ASP A 44 -2.88 1.60 20.54
CA ASP A 44 -2.07 1.99 21.70
C ASP A 44 -0.71 2.63 21.32
N GLY A 45 -0.50 2.95 20.04
CA GLY A 45 0.78 3.49 19.54
C GLY A 45 1.92 2.45 19.49
N GLU A 46 1.62 1.20 19.81
CA GLU A 46 2.52 0.06 19.65
C GLU A 46 2.70 -0.31 18.16
N PRO A 47 3.83 -0.93 17.79
CA PRO A 47 4.05 -1.41 16.43
C PRO A 47 2.98 -2.42 16.01
N VAL A 48 2.42 -2.23 14.81
CA VAL A 48 1.52 -3.21 14.19
C VAL A 48 2.38 -4.35 13.62
N ALA A 49 2.32 -5.52 14.24
CA ALA A 49 3.16 -6.66 13.90
C ALA A 49 2.36 -7.74 13.13
N PHE A 50 2.97 -8.26 12.08
CA PHE A 50 2.45 -9.40 11.31
C PHE A 50 3.47 -10.54 11.37
N HIS A 51 2.98 -11.75 11.60
CA HIS A 51 3.81 -12.95 11.54
C HIS A 51 3.30 -13.85 10.41
N ILE A 52 4.07 -13.93 9.33
CA ILE A 52 3.76 -14.78 8.17
C ILE A 52 4.57 -16.06 8.29
N SER A 53 3.91 -17.17 8.63
CA SER A 53 4.53 -18.49 8.69
C SER A 53 4.44 -19.18 7.32
N GLY A 54 5.55 -19.77 6.87
CA GLY A 54 5.54 -20.60 5.66
C GLY A 54 4.85 -21.95 5.88
N SER A 55 4.07 -22.42 4.90
CA SER A 55 3.42 -23.74 4.94
C SER A 55 4.32 -24.88 4.43
N GLY A 56 5.52 -24.58 3.93
CA GLY A 56 6.51 -25.55 3.43
C GLY A 56 6.23 -26.06 2.02
N GLU A 57 4.97 -26.07 1.59
CA GLU A 57 4.53 -26.46 0.24
C GLU A 57 4.20 -25.25 -0.65
N GLU A 58 3.85 -24.11 -0.06
CA GLU A 58 3.52 -22.90 -0.77
C GLU A 58 4.64 -21.86 -0.66
N TYR A 59 4.79 -21.07 -1.72
CA TYR A 59 5.70 -19.94 -1.75
C TYR A 59 4.94 -18.62 -1.53
N LEU A 60 5.54 -17.71 -0.77
CA LEU A 60 5.04 -16.35 -0.60
C LEU A 60 5.61 -15.45 -1.71
N ASP A 61 4.72 -14.83 -2.48
CA ASP A 61 5.11 -13.77 -3.41
C ASP A 61 5.19 -12.42 -2.67
N LEU A 62 6.42 -11.98 -2.41
CA LEU A 62 6.69 -10.70 -1.74
C LEU A 62 6.24 -9.49 -2.58
N SER A 63 6.25 -9.60 -3.92
CA SER A 63 5.87 -8.50 -4.80
C SER A 63 4.36 -8.23 -4.77
N GLN A 64 3.57 -9.28 -4.51
CA GLN A 64 2.13 -9.21 -4.37
C GLN A 64 1.69 -9.17 -2.89
N THR A 65 2.61 -9.01 -1.94
CA THR A 65 2.22 -8.83 -0.53
C THR A 65 1.78 -7.40 -0.28
N GLN A 66 0.53 -7.21 0.16
CA GLN A 66 -0.07 -5.88 0.36
C GLN A 66 -0.61 -5.72 1.78
N LEU A 67 -0.49 -4.51 2.32
CA LEU A 67 -1.11 -4.15 3.59
C LEU A 67 -2.54 -3.66 3.34
N TYR A 68 -3.53 -4.37 3.90
CA TYR A 68 -4.92 -3.97 3.84
C TYR A 68 -5.29 -3.09 5.03
N VAL A 69 -5.80 -1.87 4.77
CA VAL A 69 -6.19 -0.91 5.82
C VAL A 69 -7.64 -0.48 5.62
N LYS A 70 -8.44 -0.59 6.67
CA LYS A 70 -9.80 -0.07 6.75
C LYS A 70 -9.85 1.14 7.67
N ALA A 71 -10.09 2.32 7.11
CA ALA A 71 -10.17 3.58 7.87
C ALA A 71 -11.53 4.27 7.69
N ASN A 72 -11.99 4.94 8.76
CA ASN A 72 -13.20 5.77 8.75
C ASN A 72 -12.80 7.24 8.92
N ILE A 73 -13.32 8.11 8.06
CA ILE A 73 -13.10 9.57 8.16
C ILE A 73 -14.24 10.16 8.99
N LEU A 74 -13.89 10.78 10.12
CA LEU A 74 -14.82 11.44 11.04
C LEU A 74 -14.54 12.95 11.08
N LYS A 75 -15.53 13.75 11.46
CA LYS A 75 -15.33 15.18 11.76
C LYS A 75 -14.57 15.34 13.08
N ALA A 76 -14.09 16.56 13.37
CA ALA A 76 -13.46 16.89 14.66
C ALA A 76 -14.35 16.51 15.87
N ASP A 77 -15.67 16.57 15.70
CA ASP A 77 -16.66 16.21 16.72
C ASP A 77 -16.95 14.69 16.81
N GLY A 78 -16.20 13.84 16.08
CA GLY A 78 -16.36 12.38 16.07
C GLY A 78 -17.58 11.85 15.29
N SER A 79 -18.41 12.74 14.74
CA SER A 79 -19.57 12.37 13.93
C SER A 79 -19.18 11.88 12.52
N PRO A 80 -19.92 10.91 11.95
CA PRO A 80 -19.68 10.46 10.58
C PRO A 80 -20.00 11.57 9.58
N ILE A 81 -19.27 11.60 8.48
CA ILE A 81 -19.56 12.56 7.43
C ILE A 81 -20.74 12.07 6.61
N LEU A 82 -21.85 12.81 6.69
CA LEU A 82 -23.04 12.56 5.88
C LEU A 82 -22.71 12.90 4.42
N LYS A 83 -23.00 11.99 3.49
CA LYS A 83 -22.94 12.29 2.06
C LYS A 83 -24.06 13.28 1.76
N GLU A 84 -23.72 14.46 1.26
CA GLU A 84 -24.72 15.38 0.72
C GLU A 84 -25.35 14.72 -0.52
N THR A 85 -26.65 14.42 -0.45
CA THR A 85 -27.44 14.06 -1.63
C THR A 85 -27.58 15.33 -2.45
N ASP A 86 -27.05 15.34 -3.68
CA ASP A 86 -27.22 16.46 -4.62
C ASP A 86 -28.72 16.66 -4.94
N SER A 87 -29.44 17.40 -4.09
CA SER A 87 -30.73 17.97 -4.47
C SER A 87 -30.44 19.21 -5.31
N ASN A 88 -30.34 19.01 -6.62
CA ASN A 88 -30.42 20.05 -7.64
C ASN A 88 -31.60 20.99 -7.33
N VAL A 89 -31.33 22.15 -6.75
CA VAL A 89 -32.15 23.36 -6.97
C VAL A 89 -31.22 24.37 -7.65
N SER A 90 -31.44 24.46 -8.95
CA SER A 90 -30.92 25.46 -9.86
C SER A 90 -31.00 26.88 -9.28
N SER A 91 -29.84 27.55 -9.26
CA SER A 91 -29.66 28.96 -9.63
C SER A 91 -30.86 29.92 -9.42
N THR A 92 -30.87 30.68 -8.32
CA THR A 92 -31.25 32.10 -8.38
C THR A 92 -30.54 32.90 -7.30
N SER A 93 -29.91 33.99 -7.71
CA SER A 93 -29.19 34.98 -6.90
C SER A 93 -30.11 35.82 -6.01
N ALA A 94 -29.97 35.70 -4.69
CA ALA A 94 -30.09 36.82 -3.75
C ALA A 94 -29.60 36.38 -2.36
N SER A 95 -28.44 36.91 -1.98
CA SER A 95 -27.90 36.93 -0.64
C SER A 95 -28.87 37.57 0.36
N THR A 96 -29.17 36.90 1.48
CA THR A 96 -29.38 37.53 2.80
C THR A 96 -29.11 36.47 3.88
N ILE A 97 -28.52 36.91 4.98
CA ILE A 97 -27.69 36.18 5.94
C ILE A 97 -28.54 35.66 7.10
N LEU A 98 -28.49 34.36 7.43
CA LEU A 98 -28.88 33.77 8.73
C LEU A 98 -27.98 32.55 9.02
N ALA A 99 -27.66 32.36 10.30
CA ALA A 99 -26.49 31.64 10.82
C ALA A 99 -26.41 30.11 10.58
N ALA A 100 -25.15 29.64 10.46
CA ALA A 100 -24.62 28.35 10.95
C ALA A 100 -25.10 27.01 10.35
N SER A 101 -25.52 26.96 9.08
CA SER A 101 -25.45 25.70 8.31
C SER A 101 -25.44 25.95 6.81
N THR A 102 -24.40 26.61 6.31
CA THR A 102 -24.11 26.54 4.88
C THR A 102 -23.67 25.11 4.60
N SER A 103 -24.54 24.29 4.02
CA SER A 103 -24.19 22.98 3.44
C SER A 103 -23.30 23.26 2.22
N THR A 104 -22.08 23.70 2.47
CA THR A 104 -21.03 23.73 1.47
C THR A 104 -20.67 22.28 1.23
N LYS A 105 -20.83 21.79 0.01
CA LYS A 105 -20.35 20.48 -0.43
C LYS A 105 -18.86 20.37 -0.11
N THR A 106 -18.57 19.85 1.08
CA THR A 106 -17.21 19.63 1.55
C THR A 106 -16.75 18.34 0.91
N ASN A 107 -15.93 18.46 -0.12
CA ASN A 107 -15.17 17.34 -0.64
C ASN A 107 -14.05 17.05 0.35
N PHE A 108 -14.03 15.85 0.91
CA PHE A 108 -12.98 15.35 1.79
C PHE A 108 -12.48 14.01 1.24
N GLY A 109 -11.19 13.74 1.46
CA GLY A 109 -10.56 12.50 1.02
C GLY A 109 -9.09 12.46 1.43
N PRO A 110 -8.46 11.28 1.37
CA PRO A 110 -7.03 11.17 1.54
C PRO A 110 -6.31 11.96 0.44
N VAL A 111 -5.15 12.54 0.80
CA VAL A 111 -4.20 13.12 -0.14
C VAL A 111 -3.13 12.09 -0.49
N ASN A 112 -2.30 12.36 -1.50
CA ASN A 112 -1.20 11.50 -1.93
C ASN A 112 -0.43 10.90 -0.75
N LEU A 113 -0.06 9.61 -0.89
CA LEU A 113 0.75 8.87 0.08
C LEU A 113 0.14 8.80 1.50
N PHE A 114 -1.20 8.81 1.58
CA PHE A 114 -1.93 8.68 2.84
C PHE A 114 -1.45 7.48 3.67
N LEU A 115 -1.34 6.29 3.08
CA LEU A 115 -0.89 5.08 3.79
C LEU A 115 0.56 5.19 4.28
N HIS A 116 1.47 5.72 3.45
CA HIS A 116 2.87 5.90 3.85
C HIS A 116 3.02 6.91 4.99
N SER A 117 2.08 7.85 5.11
CA SER A 117 2.07 8.85 6.19
C SER A 117 1.55 8.29 7.52
N LEU A 118 0.95 7.09 7.54
CA LEU A 118 0.44 6.47 8.76
C LEU A 118 1.54 5.86 9.64
N PHE A 119 2.69 5.53 9.05
CA PHE A 119 3.76 4.79 9.74
C PHE A 119 5.06 5.59 9.75
N SER A 120 5.70 5.73 10.92
CA SER A 120 7.02 6.38 11.05
C SER A 120 8.17 5.45 10.67
N GLN A 121 7.98 4.15 10.85
CA GLN A 121 8.98 3.10 10.61
C GLN A 121 8.27 1.83 10.14
N VAL A 122 8.84 1.15 9.14
CA VAL A 122 8.36 -0.13 8.63
C VAL A 122 9.54 -1.08 8.55
N ASP A 123 9.46 -2.17 9.32
CA ASP A 123 10.50 -3.17 9.38
C ASP A 123 10.07 -4.51 8.77
N VAL A 124 10.95 -5.09 7.97
CA VAL A 124 10.76 -6.41 7.36
C VAL A 124 11.94 -7.28 7.73
N ALA A 125 11.64 -8.44 8.33
CA ALA A 125 12.62 -9.46 8.66
C ALA A 125 12.28 -10.78 7.95
N LEU A 126 13.30 -11.46 7.44
CA LEU A 126 13.19 -12.79 6.83
C LEU A 126 14.00 -13.76 7.70
N ASN A 127 13.36 -14.80 8.24
CA ASN A 127 13.99 -15.77 9.15
C ASN A 127 14.80 -15.10 10.27
N ASP A 128 14.17 -14.18 11.01
CA ASP A 128 14.75 -13.38 12.09
C ASP A 128 15.91 -12.44 11.69
N ARG A 129 16.22 -12.37 10.39
CA ARG A 129 17.18 -11.41 9.85
C ARG A 129 16.45 -10.20 9.29
N LEU A 130 16.65 -9.04 9.91
CA LEU A 130 16.20 -7.77 9.38
C LEU A 130 16.78 -7.53 7.98
N VAL A 131 15.91 -7.28 7.00
CA VAL A 131 16.28 -6.96 5.61
C VAL A 131 15.97 -5.50 5.25
N SER A 132 15.07 -4.85 5.99
CA SER A 132 14.82 -3.41 5.88
C SER A 132 15.82 -2.58 6.66
N ASN A 133 15.89 -1.28 6.36
CA ASN A 133 16.63 -0.33 7.19
C ASN A 133 15.69 0.27 8.25
N SER A 134 15.90 -0.07 9.51
CA SER A 134 15.11 0.46 10.63
C SER A 134 15.43 1.93 10.87
N SER A 135 14.60 2.81 10.35
CA SER A 135 14.71 4.26 10.55
C SER A 135 13.34 4.89 10.76
N ASN A 136 13.29 5.93 11.59
CA ASN A 136 12.08 6.73 11.84
C ASN A 136 11.78 7.73 10.71
N THR A 137 12.40 7.56 9.54
CA THR A 137 12.30 8.48 8.39
C THR A 137 11.57 7.84 7.21
N TYR A 138 10.79 6.79 7.44
CA TYR A 138 10.06 6.05 6.40
C TYR A 138 9.17 6.97 5.56
N THR A 139 8.49 7.94 6.19
CA THR A 139 7.63 8.91 5.50
C THR A 139 8.39 9.72 4.44
N TYR A 140 9.60 10.17 4.76
CA TYR A 140 10.44 10.91 3.81
C TYR A 140 11.02 10.00 2.73
N GLN A 141 11.46 8.81 3.12
CA GLN A 141 12.01 7.83 2.17
C GLN A 141 10.96 7.45 1.12
N SER A 142 9.75 7.09 1.55
CA SER A 142 8.64 6.72 0.66
C SER A 142 8.23 7.87 -0.27
N TYR A 143 8.21 9.12 0.23
CA TYR A 143 7.96 10.30 -0.59
C TYR A 143 9.01 10.47 -1.69
N ILE A 144 10.30 10.40 -1.33
CA ILE A 144 11.41 10.57 -2.28
C ILE A 144 11.44 9.41 -3.28
N GLU A 145 11.26 8.17 -2.83
CA GLU A 145 11.19 6.99 -3.70
C GLU A 145 10.04 7.12 -4.70
N THR A 146 8.85 7.56 -4.27
CA THR A 146 7.71 7.77 -5.18
C THR A 146 7.98 8.86 -6.22
N LEU A 147 8.74 9.90 -5.86
CA LEU A 147 9.10 10.97 -6.81
C LEU A 147 10.20 10.57 -7.79
N LEU A 148 11.15 9.73 -7.37
CA LEU A 148 12.36 9.42 -8.12
C LEU A 148 12.28 8.10 -8.89
N ASN A 149 11.66 7.06 -8.32
CA ASN A 149 11.18 5.94 -9.11
C ASN A 149 9.90 6.41 -9.77
N PHE A 150 10.00 6.86 -11.02
CA PHE A 150 8.85 6.98 -11.91
C PHE A 150 8.00 5.72 -11.73
N GLY A 151 6.80 5.90 -11.16
CA GLY A 151 5.91 4.81 -10.77
C GLY A 151 5.63 3.82 -11.89
#